data_AF-L7UG43-F1
#
_entry.id   AF-L7UG43-F1
#
_cell.length_a   1.000
_cell.length_b   1.000
_cell.length_c   1.000
_cell.angle_alpha   90.00
_cell.angle_beta   90.00
_cell.angle_gamma   90.00
#
_symmetry.space_group_name_H-M   'P 1'
#
loop_
_entity.id
_entity.type
_entity.pdbx_description
1 polymer ?
#
loop_
_entity_poly.entity_id
_entity_poly.type
_entity_poly.pdbx_seq_one_letter_code
_entity_poly.pdbx_strand_id
1 'polypeptide(L)'
;MGFRMTRGRSLVAGALVSMWAPGCLPGQDEVDASLGAPRADLATQTQGVTCGTSQVPVMTSATLPGGIVTRSGAFGAGYEAWLAFDGVVGTGSMWISGLKQTPAWLGYEWTDGPRQIVRYAIHFSNGSLTSRAPKDWTLQGWNGSQWVVVDTRTNEVNWGGSERRVYSLAASATYSKFRLQVTDDNDSRTGIEVVSMGRLELLGCLPDTTPPTVPVLSHFSPVSPSATSTPDLIGRAETNSTVRVYANATCSGTPVVSVTAGTERTFMASVPVTPNATTVLTALRPETCPAARSPRATCMTAWPRRCPC
;
A
#
# COMPACT_ATOMS: atom_id res chain seq x y z
N MET A 1 -30.42 -67.07 -11.36
CA MET A 1 -29.20 -67.55 -10.67
C MET A 1 -28.55 -66.34 -9.99
N GLY A 2 -27.93 -66.41 -8.80
CA GLY A 2 -27.81 -67.48 -7.81
C GLY A 2 -27.21 -66.92 -6.51
N PHE A 3 -27.66 -67.42 -5.36
CA PHE A 3 -27.27 -66.95 -4.02
C PHE A 3 -25.83 -67.37 -3.63
N ARG A 4 -25.12 -66.55 -2.83
CA ARG A 4 -24.32 -67.08 -1.70
C ARG A 4 -23.98 -66.03 -0.64
N MET A 5 -23.99 -66.46 0.61
CA MET A 5 -23.90 -65.68 1.85
C MET A 5 -23.23 -66.55 2.92
N THR A 6 -22.24 -66.03 3.69
CA THR A 6 -21.69 -66.54 4.97
C THR A 6 -20.70 -65.49 5.51
N ARG A 7 -20.81 -64.91 6.72
CA ARG A 7 -20.57 -65.43 8.11
C ARG A 7 -19.14 -65.99 8.30
N GLY A 8 -18.39 -65.74 9.39
CA GLY A 8 -18.55 -64.96 10.65
C GLY A 8 -17.13 -64.58 11.19
N ARG A 9 -16.82 -64.32 12.48
CA ARG A 9 -17.52 -64.44 13.77
C ARG A 9 -16.71 -63.68 14.85
N SER A 10 -17.36 -63.14 15.90
CA SER A 10 -16.71 -62.38 17.01
C SER A 10 -16.11 -63.27 18.12
N LEU A 11 -15.22 -62.73 18.96
CA LEU A 11 -14.90 -63.27 20.31
C LEU A 11 -14.51 -62.18 21.34
N VAL A 12 -14.59 -62.55 22.62
CA VAL A 12 -14.54 -61.75 23.86
C VAL A 12 -13.76 -62.57 24.94
N ALA A 13 -13.26 -62.07 26.07
CA ALA A 13 -13.34 -60.78 26.78
C ALA A 13 -12.08 -60.57 27.67
N GLY A 14 -12.01 -59.46 28.44
CA GLY A 14 -10.98 -59.29 29.48
C GLY A 14 -11.08 -58.00 30.30
N ALA A 15 -11.85 -58.03 31.40
CA ALA A 15 -11.86 -56.97 32.42
C ALA A 15 -11.10 -57.43 33.68
N LEU A 16 -10.36 -56.53 34.31
CA LEU A 16 -9.65 -56.78 35.57
C LEU A 16 -9.85 -55.59 36.51
N VAL A 17 -10.34 -55.87 37.72
CA VAL A 17 -10.59 -54.90 38.79
C VAL A 17 -9.74 -55.31 40.00
N SER A 18 -9.20 -54.33 40.73
CA SER A 18 -8.52 -54.55 42.01
C SER A 18 -8.71 -53.32 42.92
N MET A 19 -8.68 -53.53 44.24
CA MET A 19 -9.32 -52.68 45.25
C MET A 19 -8.34 -51.84 46.10
N TRP A 20 -8.80 -50.67 46.58
CA TRP A 20 -8.64 -50.00 47.90
C TRP A 20 -7.32 -50.21 48.73
N ALA A 21 -6.74 -49.26 49.46
CA ALA A 21 -7.31 -48.28 50.41
C ALA A 21 -6.30 -47.12 50.76
N PRO A 22 -6.54 -46.21 51.76
CA PRO A 22 -5.99 -44.84 51.78
C PRO A 22 -4.73 -44.56 52.65
N GLY A 23 -4.12 -43.37 52.48
CA GLY A 23 -3.08 -42.78 53.35
C GLY A 23 -3.03 -41.24 53.25
N CYS A 24 -2.61 -40.55 54.31
CA CYS A 24 -2.75 -39.09 54.49
C CYS A 24 -1.45 -38.28 54.30
N LEU A 25 -1.53 -37.14 53.58
CA LEU A 25 -0.87 -35.82 53.81
C LEU A 25 0.68 -35.72 53.93
N PRO A 26 1.29 -34.51 53.83
CA PRO A 26 0.98 -33.31 53.02
C PRO A 26 2.20 -32.75 52.25
N GLY A 27 2.01 -31.70 51.43
CA GLY A 27 3.03 -30.65 51.28
C GLY A 27 3.52 -30.30 49.86
N GLN A 28 3.09 -29.11 49.41
CA GLN A 28 3.75 -28.19 48.46
C GLN A 28 4.03 -28.65 47.01
N ASP A 29 3.28 -28.05 46.08
CA ASP A 29 3.87 -27.15 45.08
C ASP A 29 2.80 -26.14 44.62
N GLU A 30 3.07 -24.84 44.82
CA GLU A 30 2.20 -23.75 44.36
C GLU A 30 2.50 -23.42 42.89
N VAL A 31 1.64 -23.83 41.97
CA VAL A 31 1.63 -23.29 40.60
C VAL A 31 0.72 -22.07 40.53
N ASP A 32 1.32 -20.90 40.70
CA ASP A 32 0.65 -19.60 40.53
C ASP A 32 0.00 -19.49 39.13
N ALA A 33 -1.31 -19.29 39.12
CA ALA A 33 -2.11 -19.10 37.92
C ALA A 33 -2.08 -17.63 37.45
N SER A 34 -0.88 -17.10 37.19
CA SER A 34 -0.67 -15.76 36.64
C SER A 34 -0.06 -15.78 35.22
N LEU A 35 -0.53 -16.70 34.37
CA LEU A 35 -0.23 -16.65 32.94
C LEU A 35 -0.76 -15.33 32.34
N GLY A 36 0.17 -14.40 32.14
CA GLY A 36 -0.13 -13.01 31.82
C GLY A 36 -0.93 -12.83 30.54
N ALA A 37 -1.61 -11.68 30.47
CA ALA A 37 -2.37 -11.27 29.30
C ALA A 37 -1.56 -11.46 27.99
N PRO A 38 -2.19 -11.94 26.90
CA PRO A 38 -1.51 -12.07 25.63
C PRO A 38 -0.98 -10.70 25.20
N ARG A 39 0.29 -10.65 24.78
CA ARG A 39 0.95 -9.41 24.33
C ARG A 39 0.15 -8.75 23.22
N ALA A 40 -0.59 -7.71 23.56
CA ALA A 40 -1.21 -6.80 22.60
C ALA A 40 -0.13 -5.89 22.02
N ASP A 41 0.72 -6.42 21.14
CA ASP A 41 1.66 -5.61 20.36
C ASP A 41 2.15 -6.31 19.08
N LEU A 42 1.20 -6.51 18.15
CA LEU A 42 1.48 -6.63 16.71
C LEU A 42 0.51 -5.73 15.93
N ALA A 43 0.53 -4.43 16.26
CA ALA A 43 -0.11 -3.42 15.43
C ALA A 43 0.60 -3.38 14.07
N THR A 44 0.00 -4.00 13.06
CA THR A 44 0.48 -3.97 11.68
C THR A 44 0.50 -2.52 11.22
N GLN A 45 1.68 -1.91 11.11
CA GLN A 45 1.79 -0.51 10.72
C GLN A 45 1.56 -0.39 9.22
N THR A 46 0.30 -0.15 8.84
CA THR A 46 -0.12 0.05 7.45
C THR A 46 0.66 1.23 6.85
N GLN A 47 1.58 0.95 5.92
CA GLN A 47 2.12 1.97 5.03
C GLN A 47 0.96 2.71 4.35
N GLY A 48 1.01 4.04 4.29
CA GLY A 48 -0.11 4.86 3.83
C GLY A 48 -0.53 4.55 2.40
N VAL A 49 -1.60 3.79 2.21
CA VAL A 49 -2.04 3.42 0.86
C VAL A 49 -2.69 4.63 0.18
N THR A 50 -1.96 5.28 -0.72
CA THR A 50 -2.49 6.39 -1.51
C THR A 50 -3.21 5.84 -2.73
N CYS A 51 -4.53 5.88 -2.72
CA CYS A 51 -5.39 5.41 -3.80
C CYS A 51 -5.98 6.56 -4.62
N GLY A 52 -6.09 6.37 -5.94
CA GLY A 52 -6.84 7.25 -6.84
C GLY A 52 -6.00 8.08 -7.81
N THR A 53 -4.68 7.83 -7.90
CA THR A 53 -3.81 8.38 -8.95
C THR A 53 -3.66 7.39 -10.11
N SER A 54 -3.50 7.91 -11.34
CA SER A 54 -3.18 7.07 -12.50
C SER A 54 -1.84 6.37 -12.28
N GLN A 55 -1.82 5.06 -12.52
CA GLN A 55 -0.63 4.22 -12.46
C GLN A 55 0.14 4.23 -13.78
N VAL A 56 -0.46 4.73 -14.86
CA VAL A 56 0.21 4.98 -16.14
C VAL A 56 1.00 6.28 -16.00
N PRO A 57 2.32 6.29 -16.27
CA PRO A 57 3.11 7.52 -16.28
C PRO A 57 2.63 8.47 -17.39
N VAL A 58 2.96 9.75 -17.24
CA VAL A 58 2.69 10.78 -18.27
C VAL A 58 3.53 10.46 -19.51
N MET A 59 2.88 10.02 -20.59
CA MET A 59 3.55 9.54 -21.81
C MET A 59 3.98 10.68 -22.74
N THR A 60 5.12 10.53 -23.41
CA THR A 60 5.58 11.43 -24.48
C THR A 60 5.74 10.72 -25.82
N SER A 61 5.56 9.40 -25.86
CA SER A 61 5.47 8.59 -27.08
C SER A 61 4.73 7.29 -26.76
N ALA A 62 4.68 6.34 -27.71
CA ALA A 62 4.15 5.01 -27.45
C ALA A 62 4.96 4.18 -26.43
N THR A 63 6.20 4.57 -26.10
CA THR A 63 7.12 3.80 -25.23
C THR A 63 7.91 4.63 -24.21
N LEU A 64 7.73 5.96 -24.19
CA LEU A 64 8.43 6.88 -23.27
C LEU A 64 7.44 7.60 -22.34
N PRO A 65 7.76 7.77 -21.05
CA PRO A 65 9.03 7.49 -20.39
C PRO A 65 9.24 6.01 -20.00
N GLY A 66 8.21 5.16 -20.13
CA GLY A 66 8.31 3.72 -19.89
C GLY A 66 7.01 3.00 -20.19
N GLY A 67 7.06 1.65 -20.17
CA GLY A 67 5.97 0.79 -20.60
C GLY A 67 5.65 0.91 -22.08
N ILE A 68 4.49 0.38 -22.51
CA ILE A 68 4.09 0.31 -23.91
C ILE A 68 2.61 0.65 -24.07
N VAL A 69 2.31 1.68 -24.86
CA VAL A 69 0.95 1.99 -25.33
C VAL A 69 0.66 1.21 -26.60
N THR A 70 -0.48 0.51 -26.62
CA THR A 70 -0.97 -0.28 -27.76
C THR A 70 -2.39 0.14 -28.13
N ARG A 71 -2.79 -0.12 -29.38
CA ARG A 71 -4.09 0.32 -29.93
C ARG A 71 -4.56 -0.56 -31.08
N SER A 72 -5.86 -0.51 -31.34
CA SER A 72 -6.51 -1.09 -32.52
C SER A 72 -6.11 -0.38 -33.82
N GLY A 73 -5.96 0.94 -33.75
CA GLY A 73 -5.67 1.83 -34.86
C GLY A 73 -5.69 3.30 -34.40
N ALA A 74 -5.46 4.21 -35.34
CA ALA A 74 -5.58 5.65 -35.13
C ALA A 74 -6.10 6.32 -36.40
N PHE A 75 -6.84 7.44 -36.27
CA PHE A 75 -7.33 8.22 -37.41
C PHE A 75 -6.19 8.85 -38.23
N GLY A 76 -5.05 9.12 -37.59
CA GLY A 76 -3.82 9.60 -38.21
C GLY A 76 -2.72 9.81 -37.17
N ALA A 77 -1.51 10.15 -37.61
CA ALA A 77 -0.34 10.28 -36.74
C ALA A 77 -0.48 11.35 -35.63
N GLY A 78 -1.36 12.35 -35.81
CA GLY A 78 -1.69 13.35 -34.79
C GLY A 78 -2.75 12.91 -33.77
N TYR A 79 -3.26 11.68 -33.86
CA TYR A 79 -4.31 11.11 -33.00
C TYR A 79 -3.90 9.77 -32.40
N GLU A 80 -2.61 9.62 -32.15
CA GLU A 80 -1.98 8.42 -31.64
C GLU A 80 -2.38 8.08 -30.19
N ALA A 81 -2.42 6.79 -29.85
CA ALA A 81 -3.05 6.36 -28.58
C ALA A 81 -2.29 6.80 -27.33
N TRP A 82 -1.02 7.16 -27.43
CA TRP A 82 -0.24 7.69 -26.31
C TRP A 82 -0.72 9.07 -25.86
N LEU A 83 -1.42 9.81 -26.73
CA LEU A 83 -2.07 11.08 -26.40
C LEU A 83 -3.18 10.91 -25.33
N ALA A 84 -3.82 9.73 -25.24
CA ALA A 84 -4.74 9.43 -24.14
C ALA A 84 -4.04 9.19 -22.78
N PHE A 85 -2.71 9.23 -22.74
CA PHE A 85 -1.88 9.04 -21.54
C PHE A 85 -0.86 10.17 -21.33
N ASP A 86 -0.90 11.24 -22.13
CA ASP A 86 0.16 12.27 -22.22
C ASP A 86 0.12 13.35 -21.13
N GLY A 87 -0.83 13.26 -20.20
CA GLY A 87 -1.02 14.23 -19.13
C GLY A 87 -1.90 15.44 -19.48
N VAL A 88 -2.27 15.65 -20.75
CA VAL A 88 -3.01 16.84 -21.23
C VAL A 88 -4.53 16.69 -21.03
N VAL A 89 -5.19 17.80 -20.72
CA VAL A 89 -6.65 17.91 -20.63
C VAL A 89 -7.10 19.08 -21.50
N GLY A 90 -8.04 18.84 -22.42
CA GLY A 90 -8.62 19.88 -23.28
C GLY A 90 -8.55 19.54 -24.77
N THR A 91 -8.74 20.55 -25.62
CA THR A 91 -8.73 20.42 -27.07
C THR A 91 -7.31 20.39 -27.63
N GLY A 92 -6.98 19.41 -28.46
CA GLY A 92 -5.72 19.35 -29.22
C GLY A 92 -4.85 18.14 -28.92
N SER A 93 -5.05 17.46 -27.78
CA SER A 93 -4.49 16.14 -27.52
C SER A 93 -5.60 15.13 -27.22
N MET A 94 -5.64 14.06 -28.00
CA MET A 94 -6.60 12.95 -27.88
C MET A 94 -6.17 11.78 -28.76
N TRP A 95 -6.49 10.56 -28.35
CA TRP A 95 -6.61 9.46 -29.28
C TRP A 95 -7.90 9.62 -30.10
N ILE A 96 -7.84 9.29 -31.39
CA ILE A 96 -9.02 8.99 -32.21
C ILE A 96 -8.76 7.65 -32.89
N SER A 97 -9.70 6.71 -32.78
CA SER A 97 -9.58 5.37 -33.36
C SER A 97 -9.45 5.38 -34.88
N GLY A 98 -9.14 4.22 -35.47
CA GLY A 98 -9.35 4.03 -36.91
C GLY A 98 -10.82 4.25 -37.29
N LEU A 99 -11.07 4.75 -38.51
CA LEU A 99 -12.41 4.88 -39.07
C LEU A 99 -13.10 3.51 -39.16
N LYS A 100 -14.36 3.45 -38.72
CA LYS A 100 -15.22 2.26 -38.78
C LYS A 100 -14.64 1.01 -38.10
N GLN A 101 -13.75 1.21 -37.13
CA GLN A 101 -13.07 0.13 -36.43
C GLN A 101 -13.89 -0.36 -35.24
N THR A 102 -14.63 -1.45 -35.43
CA THR A 102 -15.36 -2.14 -34.35
C THR A 102 -14.75 -3.53 -34.11
N PRO A 103 -14.26 -3.85 -32.90
CA PRO A 103 -14.08 -2.98 -31.73
C PRO A 103 -12.87 -2.04 -31.86
N ALA A 104 -12.99 -0.83 -31.33
CA ALA A 104 -11.87 0.09 -31.15
C ALA A 104 -11.27 -0.13 -29.76
N TRP A 105 -9.94 -0.12 -29.63
CA TRP A 105 -9.31 -0.30 -28.33
C TRP A 105 -7.98 0.44 -28.19
N LEU A 106 -7.67 0.84 -26.97
CA LEU A 106 -6.35 1.28 -26.54
C LEU A 106 -5.96 0.56 -25.25
N GLY A 107 -4.67 0.42 -24.98
CA GLY A 107 -4.19 -0.26 -23.79
C GLY A 107 -2.77 0.15 -23.41
N TYR A 108 -2.40 -0.17 -22.18
CA TYR A 108 -1.09 0.12 -21.62
C TYR A 108 -0.50 -1.14 -20.97
N GLU A 109 0.81 -1.28 -21.07
CA GLU A 109 1.60 -2.38 -20.51
C GLU A 109 2.77 -1.83 -19.67
N TRP A 110 2.78 -2.16 -18.38
CA TRP A 110 3.92 -1.95 -17.47
C TRP A 110 4.93 -3.07 -17.66
N THR A 111 6.14 -2.73 -18.11
CA THR A 111 7.24 -3.67 -18.30
C THR A 111 8.01 -3.98 -17.02
N ASP A 112 7.73 -3.26 -15.93
CA ASP A 112 8.40 -3.39 -14.62
C ASP A 112 7.57 -4.17 -13.57
N GLY A 113 6.33 -4.55 -13.87
CA GLY A 113 5.49 -5.39 -13.02
C GLY A 113 4.00 -5.03 -13.01
N PRO A 114 3.15 -5.89 -12.43
CA PRO A 114 1.71 -5.66 -12.39
C PRO A 114 1.33 -4.49 -11.48
N ARG A 115 0.26 -3.78 -11.83
CA ARG A 115 -0.35 -2.73 -10.99
C ARG A 115 -1.74 -3.14 -10.54
N GLN A 116 -2.07 -2.89 -9.28
CA GLN A 116 -3.42 -3.04 -8.75
C GLN A 116 -4.26 -1.83 -9.10
N ILE A 117 -5.27 -2.04 -9.93
CA ILE A 117 -6.24 -1.04 -10.36
C ILE A 117 -7.55 -1.25 -9.59
N VAL A 118 -8.14 -0.16 -9.11
CA VAL A 118 -9.37 -0.15 -8.31
C VAL A 118 -10.49 0.67 -8.96
N ARG A 119 -10.12 1.63 -9.81
CA ARG A 119 -11.03 2.45 -10.63
C ARG A 119 -10.35 2.76 -11.96
N TYR A 120 -11.10 3.24 -12.94
CA TYR A 120 -10.51 3.92 -14.09
C TYR A 120 -11.30 5.19 -14.39
N ALA A 121 -10.70 6.11 -15.13
CA ALA A 121 -11.40 7.29 -15.62
C ALA A 121 -11.22 7.43 -17.14
N ILE A 122 -12.29 7.84 -17.80
CA ILE A 122 -12.29 8.22 -19.21
C ILE A 122 -12.56 9.72 -19.26
N HIS A 123 -11.67 10.46 -19.92
CA HIS A 123 -11.91 11.85 -20.30
C HIS A 123 -12.23 11.90 -21.79
N PHE A 124 -13.48 12.20 -22.15
CA PHE A 124 -13.84 12.50 -23.53
C PHE A 124 -13.30 13.88 -23.94
N SER A 125 -12.82 14.04 -25.16
CA SER A 125 -12.41 15.34 -25.70
C SER A 125 -12.63 15.39 -27.21
N ASN A 126 -13.71 16.04 -27.65
CA ASN A 126 -13.89 16.41 -29.07
C ASN A 126 -14.87 17.59 -29.26
N GLY A 127 -15.07 18.43 -28.24
CA GLY A 127 -15.99 19.57 -28.33
C GLY A 127 -17.43 19.11 -28.62
N SER A 128 -18.07 19.70 -29.62
CA SER A 128 -19.45 19.36 -30.00
C SER A 128 -19.62 17.98 -30.67
N LEU A 129 -18.53 17.28 -31.01
CA LEU A 129 -18.58 15.98 -31.69
C LEU A 129 -18.77 14.81 -30.70
N THR A 130 -19.75 14.94 -29.80
CA THR A 130 -20.01 14.00 -28.70
C THR A 130 -20.48 12.62 -29.13
N SER A 131 -20.91 12.45 -30.40
CA SER A 131 -21.14 11.13 -30.99
C SER A 131 -19.89 10.24 -30.98
N ARG A 132 -18.69 10.84 -30.96
CA ARG A 132 -17.41 10.10 -30.86
C ARG A 132 -17.10 9.57 -29.47
N ALA A 133 -17.94 9.83 -28.47
CA ALA A 133 -17.72 9.34 -27.12
C ALA A 133 -18.01 7.83 -27.04
N PRO A 134 -17.22 7.04 -26.29
CA PRO A 134 -17.50 5.62 -26.12
C PRO A 134 -18.85 5.43 -25.42
N LYS A 135 -19.64 4.46 -25.88
CA LYS A 135 -20.99 4.13 -25.35
C LYS A 135 -21.00 2.78 -24.64
N ASP A 136 -20.43 1.77 -25.29
CA ASP A 136 -20.33 0.40 -24.78
C ASP A 136 -18.87 -0.05 -24.79
N TRP A 137 -18.38 -0.62 -23.70
CA TRP A 137 -17.02 -1.16 -23.62
C TRP A 137 -16.82 -2.17 -22.49
N THR A 138 -15.70 -2.87 -22.57
CA THR A 138 -15.14 -3.62 -21.43
C THR A 138 -13.75 -3.08 -21.08
N LEU A 139 -13.45 -2.96 -19.78
CA LEU A 139 -12.06 -2.88 -19.33
C LEU A 139 -11.55 -4.30 -19.14
N GLN A 140 -10.36 -4.59 -19.64
CA GLN A 140 -9.77 -5.93 -19.62
C GLN A 140 -8.33 -5.90 -19.11
N GLY A 141 -7.96 -6.88 -18.31
CA GLY A 141 -6.58 -7.16 -17.91
C GLY A 141 -6.03 -8.42 -18.60
N TRP A 142 -4.73 -8.47 -18.89
CA TRP A 142 -4.09 -9.64 -19.49
C TRP A 142 -3.51 -10.56 -18.42
N ASN A 143 -3.98 -11.82 -18.36
CA ASN A 143 -3.55 -12.80 -17.35
C ASN A 143 -2.31 -13.62 -17.73
N GLY A 144 -1.63 -13.30 -18.84
CA GLY A 144 -0.52 -14.07 -19.40
C GLY A 144 -0.90 -14.90 -20.62
N SER A 145 -2.18 -15.28 -20.79
CA SER A 145 -2.64 -16.11 -21.91
C SER A 145 -3.92 -15.61 -22.59
N GLN A 146 -4.76 -14.86 -21.89
CA GLN A 146 -6.00 -14.31 -22.41
C GLN A 146 -6.36 -12.97 -21.75
N TRP A 147 -7.24 -12.23 -22.39
CA TRP A 147 -7.84 -11.02 -21.84
C TRP A 147 -9.01 -11.39 -20.92
N VAL A 148 -8.95 -10.96 -19.67
CA VAL A 148 -9.98 -11.14 -18.65
C VAL A 148 -10.74 -9.82 -18.51
N VAL A 149 -12.06 -9.86 -18.65
CA VAL A 149 -12.94 -8.70 -18.40
C VAL A 149 -12.94 -8.39 -16.90
N VAL A 150 -12.65 -7.13 -16.55
CA VAL A 150 -12.63 -6.63 -15.17
C VAL A 150 -13.71 -5.57 -14.91
N ASP A 151 -14.25 -4.96 -15.96
CA ASP A 151 -15.47 -4.15 -15.90
C ASP A 151 -16.22 -4.19 -17.25
N THR A 152 -17.53 -3.97 -17.22
CA THR A 152 -18.38 -3.84 -18.40
C THR A 152 -19.28 -2.62 -18.24
N ARG A 153 -19.32 -1.74 -19.25
CA ARG A 153 -20.22 -0.58 -19.30
C ARG A 153 -20.99 -0.61 -20.61
N THR A 154 -22.24 -0.17 -20.54
CA THR A 154 -23.18 -0.14 -21.65
C THR A 154 -24.07 1.09 -21.53
N ASN A 155 -24.44 1.69 -22.66
CA ASN A 155 -25.32 2.85 -22.76
C ASN A 155 -24.79 4.08 -21.99
N GLU A 156 -23.47 4.28 -21.97
CA GLU A 156 -22.83 5.49 -21.43
C GLU A 156 -22.98 6.63 -22.45
N VAL A 157 -24.09 7.34 -22.33
CA VAL A 157 -24.54 8.40 -23.24
C VAL A 157 -24.46 9.80 -22.61
N ASN A 158 -24.90 10.82 -23.35
CA ASN A 158 -25.00 12.22 -22.88
C ASN A 158 -23.66 12.82 -22.42
N TRP A 159 -22.56 12.51 -23.11
CA TRP A 159 -21.25 13.07 -22.80
C TRP A 159 -21.20 14.59 -23.08
N GLY A 160 -20.67 15.35 -22.12
CA GLY A 160 -20.23 16.73 -22.36
C GLY A 160 -18.98 16.77 -23.23
N GLY A 161 -18.78 17.84 -24.00
CA GLY A 161 -17.72 17.93 -25.02
C GLY A 161 -16.27 17.85 -24.52
N SER A 162 -16.08 17.95 -23.21
CA SER A 162 -14.83 17.79 -22.47
C SER A 162 -15.17 17.30 -21.04
N GLU A 163 -15.62 16.05 -20.93
CA GLU A 163 -16.12 15.46 -19.67
C GLU A 163 -15.23 14.31 -19.18
N ARG A 164 -15.00 14.25 -17.86
CA ARG A 164 -14.34 13.14 -17.18
C ARG A 164 -15.34 12.31 -16.37
N ARG A 165 -15.48 11.03 -16.71
CA ARG A 165 -16.24 10.05 -15.93
C ARG A 165 -15.30 9.07 -15.23
N VAL A 166 -15.65 8.69 -14.00
CA VAL A 166 -14.87 7.76 -13.15
C VAL A 166 -15.71 6.54 -12.83
N TYR A 167 -15.14 5.36 -13.06
CA TYR A 167 -15.80 4.08 -12.93
C TYR A 167 -15.06 3.23 -11.89
N SER A 168 -15.78 2.74 -10.89
CA SER A 168 -15.21 1.86 -9.86
C SER A 168 -15.35 0.39 -10.28
N LEU A 169 -14.28 -0.38 -10.10
CA LEU A 169 -14.30 -1.82 -10.34
C LEU A 169 -15.01 -2.53 -9.17
N ALA A 170 -15.76 -3.59 -9.46
CA ALA A 170 -16.42 -4.40 -8.42
C ALA A 170 -15.41 -5.15 -7.53
N ALA A 171 -14.23 -5.47 -8.07
CA ALA A 171 -13.08 -5.99 -7.35
C ALA A 171 -11.80 -5.37 -7.93
N SER A 172 -10.75 -5.22 -7.11
CA SER A 172 -9.46 -4.74 -7.60
C SER A 172 -8.83 -5.73 -8.57
N ALA A 173 -8.31 -5.25 -9.69
CA ALA A 173 -7.66 -6.06 -10.72
C ALA A 173 -6.14 -5.80 -10.72
N THR A 174 -5.33 -6.86 -10.69
CA THR A 174 -3.86 -6.75 -10.65
C THR A 174 -3.25 -7.42 -11.87
N TYR A 175 -2.80 -6.63 -12.85
CA TYR A 175 -2.20 -7.12 -14.10
C TYR A 175 -1.09 -6.18 -14.58
N SER A 176 -0.15 -6.70 -15.38
CA SER A 176 0.89 -5.87 -16.03
C SER A 176 0.40 -5.16 -17.28
N LYS A 177 -0.79 -5.51 -17.79
CA LYS A 177 -1.32 -4.97 -19.04
C LYS A 177 -2.84 -4.89 -18.99
N PHE A 178 -3.38 -3.74 -19.37
CA PHE A 178 -4.82 -3.50 -19.50
C PHE A 178 -5.15 -2.91 -20.87
N ARG A 179 -6.38 -3.12 -21.33
CA ARG A 179 -6.97 -2.38 -22.45
C ARG A 179 -8.41 -2.00 -22.16
N LEU A 180 -8.82 -0.86 -22.70
CA LEU A 180 -10.22 -0.49 -22.84
C LEU A 180 -10.66 -0.95 -24.25
N GLN A 181 -11.60 -1.89 -24.31
CA GLN A 181 -12.15 -2.41 -25.57
C GLN A 181 -13.57 -1.87 -25.76
N VAL A 182 -13.68 -0.82 -26.59
CA VAL A 182 -14.94 -0.18 -26.95
C VAL A 182 -15.59 -0.98 -28.08
N THR A 183 -16.88 -1.27 -27.90
CA THR A 183 -17.71 -2.03 -28.85
C THR A 183 -18.72 -1.15 -29.57
N ASP A 184 -19.09 0.00 -29.01
CA ASP A 184 -19.98 0.97 -29.66
C ASP A 184 -19.68 2.41 -29.21
N ASP A 185 -19.95 3.39 -30.08
CA ASP A 185 -19.81 4.83 -29.79
C ASP A 185 -21.20 5.51 -29.71
N ASN A 186 -21.24 6.83 -29.54
CA ASN A 186 -22.47 7.62 -29.41
C ASN A 186 -23.03 8.08 -30.78
N ASP A 187 -22.55 7.55 -31.91
CA ASP A 187 -23.19 7.73 -33.20
C ASP A 187 -24.53 6.98 -33.26
N SER A 188 -25.39 7.39 -34.20
CA SER A 188 -26.70 6.77 -34.44
C SER A 188 -26.63 5.58 -35.40
N ARG A 189 -25.51 5.43 -36.10
CA ARG A 189 -25.21 4.29 -36.97
C ARG A 189 -24.79 3.07 -36.15
N THR A 190 -24.88 1.90 -36.76
CA THR A 190 -24.56 0.64 -36.06
C THR A 190 -23.05 0.42 -35.96
N GLY A 191 -22.56 0.32 -34.73
CA GLY A 191 -21.14 0.12 -34.44
C GLY A 191 -20.34 1.43 -34.50
N ILE A 192 -19.05 1.32 -34.19
CA ILE A 192 -18.15 2.47 -34.07
C ILE A 192 -17.90 3.09 -35.43
N GLU A 193 -18.11 4.40 -35.52
CA GLU A 193 -17.65 5.23 -36.65
C GLU A 193 -16.27 5.82 -36.33
N VAL A 194 -16.09 6.40 -35.14
CA VAL A 194 -14.79 6.73 -34.52
C VAL A 194 -14.96 7.02 -33.03
N VAL A 195 -14.15 6.38 -32.19
CA VAL A 195 -14.02 6.75 -30.77
C VAL A 195 -12.98 7.84 -30.62
N SER A 196 -13.25 8.85 -29.79
CA SER A 196 -12.29 9.86 -29.36
C SER A 196 -12.14 9.90 -27.85
N MET A 197 -10.89 9.99 -27.37
CA MET A 197 -10.54 9.95 -25.95
C MET A 197 -9.38 10.88 -25.66
N GLY A 198 -9.61 11.92 -24.86
CA GLY A 198 -8.57 12.82 -24.37
C GLY A 198 -7.72 12.19 -23.26
N ARG A 199 -8.28 11.26 -22.47
CA ARG A 199 -7.52 10.57 -21.42
C ARG A 199 -8.12 9.20 -21.05
N LEU A 200 -7.26 8.24 -20.78
CA LEU A 200 -7.57 7.01 -20.05
C LEU A 200 -6.67 6.92 -18.81
N GLU A 201 -7.26 6.93 -17.62
CA GLU A 201 -6.52 6.79 -16.36
C GLU A 201 -6.81 5.43 -15.74
N LEU A 202 -5.77 4.65 -15.45
CA LEU A 202 -5.88 3.40 -14.69
C LEU A 202 -5.55 3.72 -13.23
N LEU A 203 -6.58 3.90 -12.41
CA LEU A 203 -6.46 4.44 -11.06
C LEU A 203 -6.23 3.29 -10.06
N GLY A 204 -5.05 3.30 -9.47
CA GLY A 204 -4.59 2.27 -8.55
C GLY A 204 -4.40 2.78 -7.12
N CYS A 205 -3.81 1.90 -6.33
CA CYS A 205 -3.33 2.18 -4.99
C CYS A 205 -1.82 1.91 -4.98
N LEU A 206 -1.02 2.91 -4.60
CA LEU A 206 0.41 2.73 -4.39
C LEU A 206 0.70 2.50 -2.90
N PRO A 207 1.61 1.56 -2.55
CA PRO A 207 2.18 1.53 -1.23
C PRO A 207 2.97 2.82 -0.98
N ASP A 208 2.94 3.32 0.26
CA ASP A 208 3.76 4.47 0.66
C ASP A 208 5.25 4.12 0.55
N THR A 209 5.91 4.67 -0.45
CA THR A 209 7.35 4.54 -0.64
C THR A 209 8.13 5.68 0.01
N THR A 210 7.48 6.62 0.72
CA THR A 210 8.19 7.68 1.44
C THR A 210 8.87 7.08 2.68
N PRO A 211 10.21 7.17 2.80
CA PRO A 211 10.87 6.67 4.00
C PRO A 211 10.49 7.54 5.20
N PRO A 212 10.20 6.94 6.38
CA PRO A 212 9.86 7.72 7.57
C PRO A 212 11.01 8.64 7.96
N THR A 213 10.67 9.87 8.34
CA THR A 213 11.61 10.91 8.72
C THR A 213 12.33 10.50 10.02
N VAL A 214 13.67 10.43 9.95
CA VAL A 214 14.51 10.10 11.11
C VAL A 214 14.37 11.16 12.21
N PRO A 215 14.17 10.78 13.49
CA PRO A 215 14.17 11.72 14.61
C PRO A 215 15.50 12.47 14.77
N VAL A 216 15.42 13.77 15.01
CA VAL A 216 16.57 14.67 15.20
C VAL A 216 16.59 15.17 16.64
N LEU A 217 17.65 14.83 17.37
CA LEU A 217 17.92 15.39 18.70
C LEU A 217 18.38 16.85 18.53
N SER A 218 17.76 17.79 19.27
CA SER A 218 18.00 19.22 19.10
C SER A 218 18.84 19.81 20.23
N HIS A 219 18.38 19.68 21.48
CA HIS A 219 19.08 20.21 22.66
C HIS A 219 18.56 19.58 23.96
N PHE A 220 19.24 19.89 25.07
CA PHE A 220 18.79 19.58 26.43
C PHE A 220 18.29 20.84 27.15
N SER A 221 17.30 20.67 28.01
CA SER A 221 16.88 21.67 28.99
C SER A 221 16.94 21.07 30.40
N PRO A 222 17.71 21.63 31.35
CA PRO A 222 18.72 22.67 31.15
C PRO A 222 19.86 22.23 30.22
N VAL A 223 20.51 23.21 29.57
CA VAL A 223 21.61 22.95 28.63
C VAL A 223 22.82 22.35 29.35
N SER A 224 23.47 21.39 28.70
CA SER A 224 24.72 20.79 29.18
C SER A 224 25.88 21.78 29.12
N PRO A 225 26.70 21.94 30.18
CA PRO A 225 26.70 21.15 31.41
C PRO A 225 25.77 21.68 32.50
N SER A 226 25.08 20.76 33.18
CA SER A 226 24.13 21.03 34.28
C SER A 226 24.39 20.13 35.49
N ALA A 227 23.80 20.47 36.64
CA ALA A 227 23.69 19.64 37.84
C ALA A 227 22.53 18.64 37.79
N THR A 228 21.61 18.77 36.82
CA THR A 228 20.43 17.90 36.67
C THR A 228 20.82 16.53 36.08
N SER A 229 20.51 15.44 36.77
CA SER A 229 20.70 14.06 36.30
C SER A 229 19.55 13.52 35.44
N THR A 230 18.49 14.30 35.24
CA THR A 230 17.33 13.99 34.38
C THR A 230 16.92 15.19 33.51
N PRO A 231 17.79 15.71 32.62
CA PRO A 231 17.42 16.81 31.73
C PRO A 231 16.34 16.38 30.72
N ASP A 232 15.54 17.35 30.27
CA ASP A 232 14.63 17.15 29.15
C ASP A 232 15.42 17.17 27.83
N LEU A 233 15.26 16.12 27.03
CA LEU A 233 15.75 16.01 25.66
C LEU A 233 14.66 16.51 24.71
N ILE A 234 14.93 17.63 24.02
CA ILE A 234 14.05 18.20 23.01
C ILE A 234 14.54 17.75 21.63
N GLY A 235 13.60 17.33 20.78
CA GLY A 235 13.90 16.93 19.41
C GLY A 235 12.73 17.12 18.44
N ARG A 236 12.96 16.74 17.19
CA ARG A 236 11.96 16.73 16.12
C ARG A 236 11.76 15.32 15.59
N ALA A 237 10.53 14.97 15.23
CA ALA A 237 10.16 13.73 14.56
C ALA A 237 8.84 13.93 13.79
N GLU A 238 8.35 12.90 13.10
CA GLU A 238 7.06 12.98 12.42
C GLU A 238 5.92 13.15 13.43
N THR A 239 4.94 13.97 13.08
CA THR A 239 3.72 14.17 13.88
C THR A 239 3.09 12.81 14.24
N ASN A 240 2.76 12.62 15.52
CA ASN A 240 2.19 11.40 16.10
C ASN A 240 3.08 10.14 15.97
N SER A 241 4.37 10.28 15.64
CA SER A 241 5.30 9.15 15.64
C SER A 241 5.87 8.87 17.04
N THR A 242 6.02 7.59 17.38
CA THR A 242 6.72 7.16 18.59
C THR A 242 8.23 7.27 18.38
N VAL A 243 8.91 7.95 19.30
CA VAL A 243 10.37 8.07 19.37
C VAL A 243 10.87 7.29 20.58
N ARG A 244 11.78 6.34 20.37
CA ARG A 244 12.49 5.59 21.40
C ARG A 244 13.91 6.12 21.54
N VAL A 245 14.29 6.47 22.76
CA VAL A 245 15.63 7.00 23.07
C VAL A 245 16.46 5.92 23.80
N TYR A 246 17.72 5.76 23.43
CA TYR A 246 18.63 4.77 24.00
C TYR A 246 19.92 5.44 24.51
N ALA A 247 20.42 5.01 25.67
CA ALA A 247 21.71 5.44 26.23
C ALA A 247 22.90 4.66 25.65
N ASN A 248 22.89 4.40 24.34
CA ASN A 248 23.98 3.77 23.62
C ASN A 248 24.01 4.22 22.15
N ALA A 249 25.15 4.06 21.49
CA ALA A 249 25.35 4.46 20.10
C ALA A 249 24.72 3.50 19.06
N THR A 250 24.20 2.34 19.50
CA THR A 250 23.71 1.26 18.61
C THR A 250 22.18 1.16 18.57
N CYS A 251 21.47 2.02 19.33
CA CYS A 251 20.02 2.05 19.47
C CYS A 251 19.40 0.69 19.84
N SER A 252 20.11 -0.09 20.67
CA SER A 252 19.78 -1.47 20.99
C SER A 252 19.39 -1.66 22.47
N GLY A 253 18.74 -2.78 22.78
CA GLY A 253 18.26 -3.11 24.13
C GLY A 253 16.96 -2.40 24.52
N THR A 254 16.76 -2.22 25.81
CA THR A 254 15.58 -1.50 26.35
C THR A 254 15.74 0.01 26.11
N PRO A 255 14.75 0.70 25.53
CA PRO A 255 14.79 2.15 25.44
C PRO A 255 14.71 2.78 26.83
N VAL A 256 15.47 3.85 27.03
CA VAL A 256 15.51 4.64 28.26
C VAL A 256 14.20 5.40 28.47
N VAL A 257 13.61 5.88 27.38
CA VAL A 257 12.29 6.50 27.35
C VAL A 257 11.67 6.32 25.96
N SER A 258 10.35 6.25 25.91
CA SER A 258 9.55 6.21 24.69
C SER A 258 8.50 7.31 24.76
N VAL A 259 8.51 8.23 23.80
CA VAL A 259 7.57 9.36 23.73
C VAL A 259 6.88 9.42 22.37
N THR A 260 5.79 10.17 22.25
CA THR A 260 5.13 10.43 20.97
C THR A 260 5.33 11.89 20.59
N ALA A 261 5.76 12.16 19.37
CA ALA A 261 5.93 13.52 18.88
C ALA A 261 4.58 14.20 18.62
N GLY A 262 4.45 15.45 19.05
CA GLY A 262 3.21 16.22 18.96
C GLY A 262 2.86 16.67 17.54
N THR A 263 1.73 17.37 17.42
CA THR A 263 1.22 17.94 16.17
C THR A 263 2.24 18.87 15.49
N GLU A 264 3.03 19.60 16.27
CA GLU A 264 4.08 20.53 15.82
C GLU A 264 5.40 19.86 15.38
N ARG A 265 5.43 18.52 15.22
CA ARG A 265 6.64 17.72 14.88
C ARG A 265 7.75 17.79 15.93
N THR A 266 7.43 18.17 17.16
CA THR A 266 8.35 18.25 18.30
C THR A 266 8.10 17.11 19.29
N PHE A 267 9.14 16.68 20.00
CA PHE A 267 9.01 15.83 21.18
C PHE A 267 9.89 16.35 22.31
N MET A 268 9.50 16.04 23.54
CA MET A 268 10.25 16.31 24.76
C MET A 268 10.24 15.05 25.61
N ALA A 269 11.40 14.65 26.14
CA ALA A 269 11.53 13.45 26.95
C ALA A 269 12.57 13.64 28.04
N SER A 270 12.19 13.52 29.31
CA SER A 270 13.13 13.55 30.44
C SER A 270 13.99 12.29 30.43
N VAL A 271 15.31 12.44 30.35
CA VAL A 271 16.25 11.32 30.16
C VAL A 271 17.26 11.24 31.32
N PRO A 272 17.39 10.09 32.02
CA PRO A 272 18.43 9.90 33.02
C PRO A 272 19.83 9.92 32.37
N VAL A 273 20.74 10.67 32.99
CA VAL A 273 22.17 10.75 32.64
C VAL A 273 23.02 10.48 33.88
N THR A 274 24.18 9.82 33.69
CA THR A 274 25.04 9.44 34.83
C THR A 274 25.84 10.65 35.32
N PRO A 275 25.78 11.02 36.61
CA PRO A 275 26.56 12.13 37.17
C PRO A 275 28.07 11.95 36.93
N ASN A 276 28.76 13.06 36.63
CA ASN A 276 30.19 13.12 36.31
C ASN A 276 30.66 12.22 35.13
N ALA A 277 29.76 11.74 34.27
CA ALA A 277 30.10 10.90 33.13
C ALA A 277 29.45 11.37 31.82
N THR A 278 30.11 11.10 30.70
CA THR A 278 29.59 11.38 29.35
C THR A 278 28.49 10.38 29.01
N THR A 279 27.26 10.84 28.79
CA THR A 279 26.16 9.98 28.33
C THR A 279 25.91 10.21 26.84
N VAL A 280 25.98 9.13 26.04
CA VAL A 280 25.63 9.15 24.62
C VAL A 280 24.17 8.73 24.47
N LEU A 281 23.36 9.61 23.90
CA LEU A 281 21.95 9.36 23.63
C LEU A 281 21.71 9.29 22.12
N THR A 282 20.93 8.30 21.71
CA THR A 282 20.44 8.14 20.34
C THR A 282 18.93 8.02 20.32
N ALA A 283 18.30 8.43 19.23
CA ALA A 283 16.87 8.22 19.02
C ALA A 283 16.59 7.45 17.72
N LEU A 284 15.65 6.51 17.79
CA LEU A 284 15.04 5.87 16.63
C LEU A 284 13.51 5.91 16.75
N ARG A 285 12.84 5.92 15.60
CA ARG A 285 11.46 5.44 15.48
C ARG A 285 11.50 3.90 15.53
N PRO A 286 10.59 3.21 16.23
CA PRO A 286 10.52 1.75 16.13
C PRO A 286 10.08 1.35 14.71
N GLU A 287 10.98 0.78 13.93
CA GLU A 287 10.64 0.11 12.68
C GLU A 287 10.27 -1.35 12.94
N THR A 288 9.12 -1.80 12.43
CA THR A 288 8.85 -3.22 12.22
C THR A 288 9.53 -3.65 10.92
N CYS A 289 10.85 -3.89 10.97
CA CYS A 289 11.68 -4.09 9.78
C CYS A 289 11.94 -5.59 9.49
N PRO A 290 11.54 -6.11 8.32
CA PRO A 290 12.13 -7.32 7.76
C PRO A 290 13.41 -6.97 6.98
N ALA A 291 14.56 -7.23 7.60
CA ALA A 291 15.91 -7.35 7.01
C ALA A 291 16.55 -6.15 6.27
N ALA A 292 17.74 -5.79 6.80
CA ALA A 292 18.91 -5.35 6.03
C ALA A 292 18.90 -3.98 5.31
N ARG A 293 18.77 -2.89 6.08
CA ARG A 293 19.57 -1.66 5.88
C ARG A 293 19.93 -1.05 7.24
N SER A 294 21.12 -0.47 7.35
CA SER A 294 21.66 0.03 8.62
C SER A 294 20.79 1.19 9.17
N PRO A 295 20.34 1.14 10.45
CA PRO A 295 19.54 2.21 11.02
C PRO A 295 20.36 3.49 11.14
N ARG A 296 19.92 4.57 10.48
CA ARG A 296 20.56 5.88 10.57
C ARG A 296 20.21 6.56 11.90
N ALA A 297 20.98 6.25 12.93
CA ALA A 297 20.87 6.88 14.25
C ALA A 297 21.39 8.32 14.27
N THR A 298 20.68 9.21 14.98
CA THR A 298 21.20 10.54 15.35
C THR A 298 21.81 10.46 16.76
N CYS A 299 23.09 10.78 16.90
CA CYS A 299 23.80 10.79 18.19
C CYS A 299 23.86 12.19 18.80
N MET A 300 23.64 12.31 20.12
CA MET A 300 23.91 13.52 20.89
C MET A 300 24.58 13.17 22.23
N THR A 301 25.48 14.04 22.70
CA THR A 301 26.34 13.79 23.87
C THR A 301 26.03 14.77 25.01
N ALA A 302 25.76 14.26 26.21
CA ALA A 302 25.50 15.06 27.42
C ALA A 302 26.65 14.94 28.44
N TRP A 303 26.92 16.03 29.16
CA TRP A 303 28.02 16.18 30.13
C TRP A 303 27.57 16.94 31.40
N PRO A 304 27.27 16.28 32.53
CA PRO A 304 27.05 16.99 33.80
C PRO A 304 28.38 17.52 34.37
N ARG A 305 28.40 18.74 34.94
CA ARG A 305 29.59 19.31 35.62
C ARG A 305 29.55 19.09 37.14
N ARG A 306 30.74 19.07 37.72
CA ARG A 306 31.02 18.80 39.15
C ARG A 306 30.19 19.66 40.10
N CYS A 307 29.57 19.03 41.09
CA CYS A 307 29.29 19.69 42.37
C CYS A 307 30.62 19.94 43.10
N PRO A 308 30.87 21.15 43.65
CA PRO A 308 31.80 21.31 44.76
C PRO A 308 31.30 20.50 45.96
N CYS A 309 32.22 19.98 46.76
CA CYS A 309 31.94 19.48 48.11
C CYS A 309 31.72 20.65 49.08
#